data_AF-A0A9X3IM17-F1
#
_entry.id   AF-A0A9X3IM17-F1
#
_cell.length_a   1.000
_cell.length_b   1.000
_cell.length_c   1.000
_cell.angle_alpha   90.00
_cell.angle_beta   90.00
_cell.angle_gamma   90.00
#
_symmetry.space_group_name_H-M   'P 1'
#
loop_
_entity.id
_entity.type
_entity.pdbx_description
1 polymer ?
#
loop_
_entity_poly.entity_id
_entity_poly.type
_entity_poly.pdbx_seq_one_letter_code
_entity_poly.pdbx_strand_id
1 'polypeptide(L)'
;MVDPRKGDIEDDASSTKQRSLFAIAGSLLAEISPIKLIFAWILLMGLPGLVLGLIPFFLSIWIGNVSRQAAELYSGLVPAALLVILGLIAWYGGRPLFRMIESSFWSLNSIMVQPGYALCRETLRHLIEHRLLRRIDAKPATVASARAMTAAIAGLTVCILAIGVAALVWPATHWTGTLADLAAPRRVVILALANATVLLCAYLAIAALVWGIADATMAQPRSFTDFRPVPAGAPRWRVAHLSDVHCVGDRYGFRIESGRVGPRGNDKFTATLERLRAVHAANPLDAILITGDMTDAGISTEWAAFLDALEPFAELIPLVTVLPGNHDVNVVDRNNPARMDLPMSPNKRLRQLRTLSGMEALQGDRYRVIDRGQRRLGETFHAVMNGQREAIEAFANRASRRAGRPVAELWTGVFPMVQPPARPDGLGIIVLNSNAETHFSFTNALGMVSLEQARAMDAIVEEYPEASWLIALHHHVVEYPQPAKALSERIGTALINGTWFVRHIARFAGRAVILHGHRHVDWIGESGGLPIISAPSPVMEGTNARDSYFHIHTLHVDGRKLALARPETIVVPAPERKSAATPTQG
;
A
#
# COMPACT_ATOMS: atom_id res chain seq x y z
N MET A 1 -15.85 -8.34 40.10
CA MET A 1 -16.59 -7.59 39.06
C MET A 1 -15.61 -7.20 37.96
N VAL A 2 -16.07 -7.10 36.71
CA VAL A 2 -15.23 -6.70 35.56
C VAL A 2 -14.98 -5.18 35.62
N ASP A 3 -13.73 -4.73 35.50
CA ASP A 3 -13.40 -3.30 35.37
C ASP A 3 -13.54 -2.91 33.89
N PRO A 4 -14.55 -2.10 33.51
CA PRO A 4 -14.81 -1.78 32.11
C PRO A 4 -13.66 -1.01 31.45
N ARG A 5 -12.79 -0.35 32.23
CA ARG A 5 -11.61 0.33 31.69
C ARG A 5 -10.57 -0.63 31.13
N LYS A 6 -10.63 -1.92 31.49
CA LYS A 6 -9.73 -2.96 30.97
C LYS A 6 -10.26 -3.64 29.71
N GLY A 7 -11.44 -3.21 29.24
CA GLY A 7 -12.11 -3.82 28.10
C GLY A 7 -12.64 -5.22 28.38
N ASP A 8 -13.41 -5.73 27.43
CA ASP A 8 -13.97 -7.07 27.45
C ASP A 8 -13.82 -7.79 26.09
N ILE A 9 -14.57 -8.87 25.88
CA ILE A 9 -14.43 -9.71 24.68
C ILE A 9 -14.87 -8.99 23.40
N GLU A 10 -15.67 -7.91 23.49
CA GLU A 10 -16.08 -7.11 22.34
C GLU A 10 -14.89 -6.33 21.76
N ASP A 11 -13.97 -5.87 22.60
CA ASP A 11 -12.74 -5.18 22.16
C ASP A 11 -11.78 -6.08 21.38
N ASP A 12 -11.97 -7.41 21.45
CA ASP A 12 -11.17 -8.39 20.73
C ASP A 12 -11.88 -8.91 19.45
N ALA A 13 -13.09 -8.43 19.14
CA ALA A 13 -13.92 -8.96 18.06
C ALA A 13 -13.24 -8.94 16.69
N SER A 14 -12.51 -7.85 16.41
CA SER A 14 -11.78 -7.62 15.16
C SER A 14 -10.28 -7.92 15.24
N SER A 15 -9.78 -8.37 16.40
CA SER A 15 -8.33 -8.51 16.64
C SER A 15 -7.72 -9.68 15.87
N THR A 16 -6.89 -9.35 14.89
CA THR A 16 -6.08 -10.32 14.14
C THR A 16 -4.97 -10.95 14.99
N LYS A 17 -4.55 -10.29 16.07
CA LYS A 17 -3.57 -10.85 17.04
C LYS A 17 -4.20 -11.89 17.98
N GLN A 18 -5.51 -11.83 18.23
CA GLN A 18 -6.20 -12.76 19.15
C GLN A 18 -7.09 -13.78 18.45
N ARG A 19 -7.63 -13.46 17.28
CA ARG A 19 -8.56 -14.31 16.54
C ARG A 19 -7.95 -14.75 15.22
N SER A 20 -8.26 -15.98 14.82
CA SER A 20 -7.91 -16.47 13.49
C SER A 20 -8.73 -15.76 12.41
N LEU A 21 -8.19 -15.66 11.19
CA LEU A 21 -8.93 -15.11 10.05
C LEU A 21 -10.25 -15.85 9.81
N PHE A 22 -10.32 -17.17 10.09
CA PHE A 22 -11.55 -17.95 10.00
C PHE A 22 -12.59 -17.53 11.06
N ALA A 23 -12.16 -17.27 12.30
CA ALA A 23 -13.04 -16.81 13.36
C ALA A 23 -13.60 -15.42 13.04
N ILE A 24 -12.75 -14.52 12.54
CA ILE A 24 -13.18 -13.20 12.06
C ILE A 24 -14.17 -13.39 10.90
N ALA A 25 -13.80 -14.12 9.85
CA ALA A 25 -14.68 -14.40 8.71
C ALA A 25 -16.04 -15.00 9.09
N GLY A 26 -16.09 -15.89 10.09
CA GLY A 26 -17.33 -16.44 10.61
C GLY A 26 -18.25 -15.38 11.22
N SER A 27 -17.70 -14.50 12.08
CA SER A 27 -18.48 -13.38 12.64
C SER A 27 -18.94 -12.39 11.56
N LEU A 28 -18.11 -12.15 10.55
CA LEU A 28 -18.45 -11.27 9.43
C LEU A 28 -19.63 -11.79 8.61
N LEU A 29 -19.68 -13.08 8.31
CA LEU A 29 -20.80 -13.66 7.55
C LEU A 29 -22.14 -13.49 8.27
N ALA A 30 -22.14 -13.42 9.60
CA ALA A 30 -23.34 -13.15 10.39
C ALA A 30 -23.78 -11.68 10.29
N GLU A 31 -22.85 -10.73 10.10
CA GLU A 31 -23.11 -9.29 10.09
C GLU A 31 -23.28 -8.69 8.68
N ILE A 32 -22.73 -9.34 7.65
CA ILE A 32 -22.85 -8.86 6.27
C ILE A 32 -24.29 -9.06 5.79
N SER A 33 -24.92 -7.97 5.33
CA SER A 33 -26.16 -8.06 4.57
C SER A 33 -25.94 -8.87 3.29
N PRO A 34 -26.60 -10.04 3.11
CA PRO A 34 -26.44 -10.86 1.92
C PRO A 34 -26.77 -10.10 0.64
N ILE A 35 -27.76 -9.20 0.71
CA ILE A 35 -28.17 -8.33 -0.40
C ILE A 35 -27.00 -7.41 -0.79
N LYS A 36 -26.37 -6.72 0.17
CA LYS A 36 -25.21 -5.85 -0.14
C LYS A 36 -24.05 -6.65 -0.71
N LEU A 37 -23.80 -7.85 -0.20
CA LEU A 37 -22.74 -8.73 -0.71
C LEU A 37 -23.02 -9.17 -2.15
N ILE A 38 -24.25 -9.57 -2.46
CA ILE A 38 -24.67 -9.92 -3.83
C ILE A 38 -24.50 -8.72 -4.75
N PHE A 39 -24.98 -7.54 -4.36
CA PHE A 39 -24.80 -6.32 -5.17
C PHE A 39 -23.32 -5.97 -5.37
N ALA A 40 -22.50 -6.03 -4.31
CA ALA A 40 -21.07 -5.77 -4.41
C ALA A 40 -20.39 -6.79 -5.35
N TRP A 41 -20.70 -8.08 -5.21
CA TRP A 41 -20.17 -9.13 -6.08
C TRP A 41 -20.57 -8.95 -7.54
N ILE A 42 -21.86 -8.64 -7.81
CA ILE A 42 -22.35 -8.38 -9.17
C ILE A 42 -21.61 -7.17 -9.78
N LEU A 43 -21.46 -6.08 -9.02
CA LEU A 43 -20.86 -4.86 -9.54
C LEU A 43 -19.34 -4.95 -9.71
N LEU A 44 -18.65 -5.64 -8.80
CA LEU A 44 -17.18 -5.69 -8.77
C LEU A 44 -16.59 -6.87 -9.54
N MET A 45 -17.32 -7.99 -9.65
CA MET A 45 -16.80 -9.23 -10.26
C MET A 45 -17.72 -9.77 -11.36
N GLY A 46 -19.02 -9.91 -11.09
CA GLY A 46 -19.97 -10.58 -11.99
C GLY A 46 -20.16 -9.85 -13.33
N LEU A 47 -20.58 -8.59 -13.29
CA LEU A 47 -20.80 -7.77 -14.49
C LEU A 47 -19.51 -7.53 -15.28
N PRO A 48 -18.38 -7.14 -14.66
CA PRO A 48 -17.11 -7.03 -15.38
C PRO A 48 -16.67 -8.34 -16.05
N GLY A 49 -16.81 -9.48 -15.36
CA GLY A 49 -16.48 -10.80 -15.91
C GLY A 49 -17.35 -11.19 -17.10
N LEU A 50 -18.66 -10.94 -17.02
CA LEU A 50 -19.58 -11.18 -18.14
C LEU A 50 -19.25 -10.28 -19.34
N VAL A 51 -18.99 -8.99 -19.10
CA VAL A 51 -18.57 -8.05 -20.15
C VAL A 51 -17.29 -8.55 -20.81
N LEU A 52 -16.28 -8.94 -20.04
CA LEU A 52 -15.01 -9.46 -20.56
C LEU A 52 -15.21 -10.67 -21.48
N GLY A 53 -16.06 -11.62 -21.09
CA GLY A 53 -16.37 -12.80 -21.90
C GLY A 53 -17.19 -12.52 -23.16
N LEU A 54 -17.97 -11.44 -23.15
CA LEU A 54 -18.79 -11.01 -24.30
C LEU A 54 -18.02 -10.13 -25.29
N ILE A 55 -16.89 -9.53 -24.90
CA ILE A 55 -16.08 -8.67 -25.80
C ILE A 55 -15.74 -9.39 -27.11
N PRO A 56 -15.15 -10.61 -27.12
CA PRO A 56 -14.81 -11.28 -28.38
C PRO A 56 -16.04 -11.54 -29.26
N PHE A 57 -17.14 -11.94 -28.63
CA PHE A 57 -18.41 -12.22 -29.29
C PHE A 57 -18.98 -10.95 -29.98
N PHE A 58 -19.10 -9.83 -29.25
CA PHE A 58 -19.59 -8.57 -29.82
C PHE A 58 -18.61 -7.96 -30.82
N LEU A 59 -17.30 -8.06 -30.56
CA LEU A 59 -16.28 -7.60 -31.49
C LEU A 59 -16.37 -8.38 -32.81
N SER A 60 -16.66 -9.69 -32.78
CA SER A 60 -16.87 -10.48 -33.99
C SER A 60 -18.11 -10.04 -34.79
N ILE A 61 -19.23 -9.74 -34.12
CA ILE A 61 -20.45 -9.20 -34.75
C ILE A 61 -20.17 -7.83 -35.35
N TRP A 62 -19.49 -6.96 -34.61
CA TRP A 62 -19.13 -5.62 -35.06
C TRP A 62 -18.18 -5.67 -36.26
N ILE A 63 -17.09 -6.44 -36.21
CA ILE A 63 -16.18 -6.64 -37.35
C ILE A 63 -16.94 -7.23 -38.54
N GLY A 64 -17.83 -8.20 -38.32
CA GLY A 64 -18.65 -8.79 -39.39
C GLY A 64 -19.66 -7.82 -40.03
N ASN A 65 -20.18 -6.86 -39.26
CA ASN A 65 -21.10 -5.85 -39.76
C ASN A 65 -20.37 -4.65 -40.38
N VAL A 66 -19.30 -4.19 -39.74
CA VAL A 66 -18.44 -3.11 -40.24
C VAL A 66 -17.67 -3.56 -41.46
N SER A 67 -17.16 -4.79 -41.56
CA SER A 67 -16.55 -5.26 -42.82
C SER A 67 -17.56 -5.28 -43.98
N ARG A 68 -18.83 -5.61 -43.70
CA ARG A 68 -19.93 -5.52 -44.67
C ARG A 68 -20.29 -4.08 -45.06
N GLN A 69 -20.27 -3.14 -44.11
CA GLN A 69 -20.61 -1.72 -44.33
C GLN A 69 -19.42 -0.85 -44.74
N ALA A 70 -18.19 -1.25 -44.43
CA ALA A 70 -16.96 -0.51 -44.76
C ALA A 70 -16.72 -0.49 -46.26
N ALA A 71 -17.18 -1.51 -46.99
CA ALA A 71 -17.23 -1.47 -48.45
C ALA A 71 -18.03 -0.26 -49.00
N GLU A 72 -18.95 0.31 -48.21
CA GLU A 72 -19.72 1.51 -48.56
C GLU A 72 -19.19 2.79 -47.85
N LEU A 73 -18.66 2.66 -46.61
CA LEU A 73 -18.22 3.80 -45.78
C LEU A 73 -16.82 4.38 -46.09
N TYR A 74 -16.00 3.73 -46.92
CA TYR A 74 -14.67 4.26 -47.31
C TYR A 74 -14.72 5.47 -48.26
N SER A 75 -15.91 5.97 -48.59
CA SER A 75 -16.11 7.17 -49.42
C SER A 75 -16.70 8.34 -48.63
N GLY A 76 -15.91 9.03 -47.80
CA GLY A 76 -16.36 10.30 -47.19
C GLY A 76 -15.61 10.80 -45.94
N LEU A 77 -16.13 11.88 -45.35
CA LEU A 77 -15.59 12.59 -44.17
C LEU A 77 -15.80 11.86 -42.83
N VAL A 78 -16.60 10.79 -42.81
CA VAL A 78 -17.01 10.07 -41.59
C VAL A 78 -15.84 9.41 -40.84
N PRO A 79 -14.89 8.71 -41.50
CA PRO A 79 -13.71 8.15 -40.82
C PRO A 79 -12.83 9.22 -40.17
N ALA A 80 -12.68 10.38 -40.82
CA ALA A 80 -11.92 11.51 -40.28
C ALA A 80 -12.60 12.09 -39.02
N ALA A 81 -13.92 12.28 -39.06
CA ALA A 81 -14.68 12.72 -37.88
C ALA A 81 -14.59 11.71 -36.72
N LEU A 82 -14.58 10.41 -37.01
CA LEU A 82 -14.48 9.34 -36.01
C LEU A 82 -13.07 9.32 -35.38
N LEU A 83 -12.01 9.53 -36.17
CA LEU A 83 -10.65 9.71 -35.65
C LEU A 83 -10.52 10.97 -34.78
N VAL A 84 -11.18 12.08 -35.15
CA VAL A 84 -11.23 13.29 -34.32
C VAL A 84 -11.94 13.03 -32.99
N ILE A 85 -13.09 12.33 -33.01
CA ILE A 85 -13.82 11.97 -31.78
C ILE A 85 -12.99 11.04 -30.89
N LEU A 86 -12.36 10.00 -31.46
CA LEU A 86 -11.46 9.11 -30.72
C LEU A 86 -10.25 9.88 -30.17
N GLY A 87 -9.70 10.83 -30.94
CA GLY A 87 -8.64 11.73 -30.51
C GLY A 87 -9.07 12.62 -29.34
N LEU A 88 -10.27 13.18 -29.37
CA LEU A 88 -10.83 13.98 -28.28
C LEU A 88 -11.11 13.13 -27.04
N ILE A 89 -11.64 11.91 -27.19
CA ILE A 89 -11.84 10.97 -26.08
C ILE A 89 -10.48 10.58 -25.47
N ALA A 90 -9.47 10.31 -26.29
CA ALA A 90 -8.11 10.03 -25.82
C ALA A 90 -7.49 11.25 -25.13
N TRP A 91 -7.73 12.47 -25.63
CA TRP A 91 -7.18 13.71 -25.07
C TRP A 91 -7.79 14.07 -23.71
N TYR A 92 -9.13 14.09 -23.62
CA TYR A 92 -9.83 14.48 -22.39
C TYR A 92 -10.01 13.32 -21.40
N GLY A 93 -10.17 12.09 -21.88
CA GLY A 93 -10.43 10.90 -21.08
C GLY A 93 -9.21 10.00 -20.83
N GLY A 94 -8.10 10.21 -21.55
CA GLY A 94 -6.96 9.28 -21.56
C GLY A 94 -6.31 9.08 -20.20
N ARG A 95 -6.11 10.14 -19.40
CA ARG A 95 -5.50 10.02 -18.06
C ARG A 95 -6.40 9.27 -17.07
N PRO A 96 -7.69 9.67 -16.86
CA PRO A 96 -8.61 8.89 -16.03
C PRO A 96 -8.77 7.43 -16.50
N LEU A 97 -8.84 7.21 -17.82
CA LEU A 97 -8.96 5.88 -18.40
C LEU A 97 -7.70 5.03 -18.15
N PHE A 98 -6.52 5.61 -18.34
CA PHE A 98 -5.25 4.93 -18.05
C PHE A 98 -5.16 4.51 -16.58
N ARG A 99 -5.50 5.41 -15.65
CA ARG A 99 -5.55 5.09 -14.22
C ARG A 99 -6.51 3.96 -13.90
N MET A 100 -7.69 3.99 -14.52
CA MET A 100 -8.69 2.92 -14.38
C MET A 100 -8.13 1.59 -14.90
N ILE A 101 -7.49 1.58 -16.07
CA ILE A 101 -6.86 0.40 -16.65
C ILE A 101 -5.75 -0.12 -15.75
N GLU A 102 -4.86 0.76 -15.27
CA GLU A 102 -3.76 0.40 -14.38
C GLU A 102 -4.29 -0.17 -13.06
N SER A 103 -5.21 0.53 -12.40
CA SER A 103 -5.86 0.06 -11.17
C SER A 103 -6.55 -1.28 -11.38
N SER A 104 -7.29 -1.45 -12.49
CA SER A 104 -7.94 -2.72 -12.82
C SER A 104 -6.93 -3.84 -13.06
N PHE A 105 -5.82 -3.55 -13.75
CA PHE A 105 -4.74 -4.51 -13.98
C PHE A 105 -4.10 -4.96 -12.68
N TRP A 106 -3.79 -4.04 -11.77
CA TRP A 106 -3.22 -4.39 -10.46
C TRP A 106 -4.23 -5.06 -9.54
N SER A 107 -5.49 -4.63 -9.56
CA SER A 107 -6.57 -5.30 -8.84
C SER A 107 -6.72 -6.75 -9.31
N LEU A 108 -6.71 -6.99 -10.62
CA LEU A 108 -6.76 -8.35 -11.18
C LEU A 108 -5.56 -9.19 -10.74
N ASN A 109 -4.34 -8.63 -10.78
CA ASN A 109 -3.17 -9.31 -10.23
C ASN A 109 -3.35 -9.65 -8.75
N SER A 110 -3.85 -8.72 -7.93
CA SER A 110 -3.99 -8.90 -6.49
C SER A 110 -5.01 -9.96 -6.09
N ILE A 111 -6.07 -10.14 -6.89
CA ILE A 111 -7.16 -11.08 -6.61
C ILE A 111 -6.86 -12.45 -7.22
N MET A 112 -6.35 -12.49 -8.45
CA MET A 112 -6.24 -13.73 -9.22
C MET A 112 -4.82 -14.29 -9.26
N VAL A 113 -3.81 -13.44 -9.48
CA VAL A 113 -2.46 -13.90 -9.78
C VAL A 113 -1.65 -14.07 -8.50
N GLN A 114 -1.53 -13.00 -7.72
CA GLN A 114 -0.67 -12.95 -6.53
C GLN A 114 -1.07 -13.98 -5.47
N PRO A 115 -2.35 -14.21 -5.11
CA PRO A 115 -2.68 -15.21 -4.10
C PRO A 115 -2.29 -16.63 -4.54
N GLY A 116 -2.61 -17.01 -5.78
CA GLY A 116 -2.27 -18.34 -6.30
C GLY A 116 -0.76 -18.53 -6.48
N TYR A 117 -0.09 -17.55 -7.08
CA TYR A 117 1.36 -17.56 -7.27
C TYR A 117 2.12 -17.53 -5.94
N ALA A 118 1.79 -16.59 -5.04
CA ALA A 118 2.43 -16.46 -3.74
C ALA A 118 2.19 -17.70 -2.88
N LEU A 119 0.98 -18.26 -2.86
CA LEU A 119 0.70 -19.50 -2.15
C LEU A 119 1.59 -20.65 -2.64
N CYS A 120 1.70 -20.82 -3.96
CA CYS A 120 2.54 -21.86 -4.55
C CYS A 120 4.03 -21.62 -4.22
N ARG A 121 4.52 -20.40 -4.45
CA ARG A 121 5.91 -19.99 -4.18
C ARG A 121 6.28 -20.21 -2.73
N GLU A 122 5.41 -19.80 -1.82
CA GLU A 122 5.71 -19.82 -0.40
C GLU A 122 5.54 -21.19 0.24
N THR A 123 4.66 -22.02 -0.31
CA THR A 123 4.62 -23.46 0.01
C THR A 123 5.94 -24.14 -0.39
N LEU A 124 6.41 -23.93 -1.63
CA LEU A 124 7.67 -24.50 -2.11
C LEU A 124 8.86 -24.01 -1.28
N ARG A 125 8.91 -22.70 -1.02
CA ARG A 125 9.95 -22.09 -0.20
C ARG A 125 9.95 -22.63 1.22
N HIS A 126 8.79 -22.75 1.85
CA HIS A 126 8.67 -23.31 3.21
C HIS A 126 9.17 -24.75 3.25
N LEU A 127 8.83 -25.58 2.26
CA LEU A 127 9.31 -26.96 2.17
C LEU A 127 10.85 -27.03 1.99
N ILE A 128 11.41 -26.23 1.09
CA ILE A 128 12.85 -26.25 0.79
C ILE A 128 13.68 -25.62 1.91
N GLU A 129 13.32 -24.42 2.38
CA GLU A 129 14.08 -23.74 3.43
C GLU A 129 13.97 -24.46 4.76
N HIS A 130 12.76 -24.86 5.17
CA HIS A 130 12.55 -25.40 6.51
C HIS A 130 13.00 -26.86 6.64
N ARG A 131 12.79 -27.70 5.61
CA ARG A 131 13.15 -29.13 5.70
C ARG A 131 14.57 -29.42 5.28
N LEU A 132 15.14 -28.65 4.35
CA LEU A 132 16.44 -28.95 3.74
C LEU A 132 17.52 -27.95 4.16
N LEU A 133 17.37 -26.67 3.77
CA LEU A 133 18.47 -25.70 3.86
C LEU A 133 18.81 -25.30 5.29
N ARG A 134 17.81 -25.23 6.18
CA ARG A 134 18.04 -24.99 7.62
C ARG A 134 18.78 -26.12 8.33
N ARG A 135 18.61 -27.37 7.88
CA ARG A 135 19.28 -28.52 8.49
C ARG A 135 20.78 -28.56 8.19
N ILE A 136 21.20 -27.93 7.10
CA ILE A 136 22.58 -27.96 6.61
C ILE A 136 23.32 -26.62 6.80
N ASP A 137 22.73 -25.69 7.55
CA ASP A 137 23.24 -24.31 7.76
C ASP A 137 23.73 -23.65 6.45
N ALA A 138 22.87 -23.70 5.43
CA ALA A 138 23.24 -23.31 4.07
C ALA A 138 23.69 -21.83 4.00
N LYS A 139 24.77 -21.58 3.24
CA LYS A 139 25.28 -20.23 3.00
C LYS A 139 24.19 -19.31 2.42
N PRO A 140 24.20 -17.98 2.72
CA PRO A 140 23.20 -17.04 2.22
C PRO A 140 23.03 -17.03 0.69
N ALA A 141 24.11 -17.22 -0.06
CA ALA A 141 24.08 -17.33 -1.52
C ALA A 141 23.26 -18.54 -2.00
N THR A 142 23.41 -19.69 -1.33
CA THR A 142 22.65 -20.91 -1.62
C THR A 142 21.17 -20.71 -1.31
N VAL A 143 20.85 -20.05 -0.19
CA VAL A 143 19.47 -19.71 0.18
C VAL A 143 18.84 -18.77 -0.86
N ALA A 144 19.58 -17.77 -1.32
CA ALA A 144 19.12 -16.87 -2.38
C ALA A 144 18.87 -17.61 -3.71
N SER A 145 19.80 -18.48 -4.13
CA SER A 145 19.63 -19.29 -5.35
C SER A 145 18.42 -20.23 -5.24
N ALA A 146 18.18 -20.83 -4.08
CA ALA A 146 17.02 -21.68 -3.86
C ALA A 146 15.71 -20.88 -3.94
N ARG A 147 15.66 -19.68 -3.34
CA ARG A 147 14.50 -18.78 -3.44
C ARG A 147 14.18 -18.41 -4.88
N ALA A 148 15.20 -18.03 -5.65
CA ALA A 148 15.05 -17.74 -7.08
C ALA A 148 14.49 -18.94 -7.85
N MET A 149 15.01 -20.14 -7.60
CA MET A 149 14.52 -21.37 -8.22
C MET A 149 13.07 -21.68 -7.82
N THR A 150 12.69 -21.51 -6.55
CA THR A 150 11.31 -21.70 -6.11
C THR A 150 10.34 -20.73 -6.75
N ALA A 151 10.74 -19.48 -6.98
CA ALA A 151 9.93 -18.50 -7.69
C ALA A 151 9.67 -18.91 -9.14
N ALA A 152 10.70 -19.40 -9.85
CA ALA A 152 10.57 -19.89 -11.22
C ALA A 152 9.65 -21.12 -11.30
N ILE A 153 9.86 -22.11 -10.42
CA ILE A 153 9.04 -23.33 -10.37
C ILE A 153 7.58 -23.00 -10.05
N ALA A 154 7.33 -22.08 -9.11
CA ALA A 154 5.98 -21.65 -8.78
C ALA A 154 5.26 -21.02 -9.97
N GLY A 155 5.95 -20.13 -10.70
CA GLY A 155 5.39 -19.49 -11.89
C GLY A 155 5.04 -20.49 -12.98
N LEU A 156 5.95 -21.44 -13.25
CA LEU A 156 5.71 -22.52 -14.20
C LEU A 156 4.55 -23.43 -13.79
N THR A 157 4.47 -23.79 -12.50
CA THR A 157 3.41 -24.66 -11.96
C THR A 157 2.03 -24.01 -12.14
N VAL A 158 1.88 -22.75 -11.73
CA VAL A 158 0.62 -22.01 -11.89
C VAL A 158 0.28 -21.83 -13.38
N CYS A 159 1.28 -21.59 -14.23
CA CYS A 159 1.09 -21.52 -15.68
C CYS A 159 0.51 -22.81 -16.26
N ILE A 160 1.08 -23.97 -15.92
CA ILE A 160 0.61 -25.28 -16.41
C ILE A 160 -0.82 -25.56 -15.91
N LEU A 161 -1.10 -25.28 -14.64
CA LEU A 161 -2.45 -25.47 -14.07
C LEU A 161 -3.49 -24.58 -14.75
N ALA A 162 -3.16 -23.31 -14.99
CA ALA A 162 -4.05 -22.38 -15.67
C ALA A 162 -4.34 -22.80 -17.12
N ILE A 163 -3.32 -23.26 -17.85
CA ILE A 163 -3.49 -23.84 -19.20
C ILE A 163 -4.39 -25.08 -19.15
N GLY A 164 -4.21 -25.95 -18.15
CA GLY A 164 -5.05 -27.13 -17.96
C GLY A 164 -6.53 -26.78 -17.77
N VAL A 165 -6.84 -25.79 -16.93
CA VAL A 165 -8.22 -25.29 -16.76
C VAL A 165 -8.75 -24.68 -18.05
N ALA A 166 -7.96 -23.87 -18.75
CA ALA A 166 -8.36 -23.29 -20.03
C ALA A 166 -8.70 -24.37 -21.06
N ALA A 167 -7.89 -25.44 -21.15
CA ALA A 167 -8.12 -26.56 -22.05
C ALA A 167 -9.41 -27.33 -21.73
N LEU A 168 -9.74 -27.51 -20.44
CA LEU A 168 -11.00 -28.14 -20.01
C LEU A 168 -12.24 -27.31 -20.35
N VAL A 169 -12.15 -25.98 -20.27
CA VAL A 169 -13.26 -25.06 -20.54
C VAL A 169 -13.39 -24.72 -22.02
N TRP A 170 -12.31 -24.87 -22.81
CA TRP A 170 -12.25 -24.53 -24.23
C TRP A 170 -13.43 -25.04 -25.07
N PRO A 171 -13.92 -26.29 -24.92
CA PRO A 171 -15.05 -26.80 -25.72
C PRO A 171 -16.36 -26.03 -25.50
N ALA A 172 -16.50 -25.32 -24.38
CA ALA A 172 -17.67 -24.49 -24.06
C ALA A 172 -17.54 -23.03 -24.53
N THR A 173 -16.39 -22.64 -25.10
CA THR A 173 -16.16 -21.28 -25.59
C THR A 173 -16.77 -21.06 -26.97
N HIS A 174 -17.21 -19.82 -27.21
CA HIS A 174 -17.60 -19.38 -28.55
C HIS A 174 -17.07 -17.96 -28.79
N TRP A 175 -16.12 -17.85 -29.71
CA TRP A 175 -15.44 -16.60 -30.03
C TRP A 175 -16.17 -15.77 -31.09
N THR A 176 -17.02 -16.42 -31.89
CA THR A 176 -17.80 -15.80 -32.96
C THR A 176 -19.28 -15.95 -32.69
N GLY A 177 -20.06 -14.96 -33.15
CA GLY A 177 -21.50 -14.94 -32.94
C GLY A 177 -22.27 -14.14 -33.97
N THR A 178 -23.59 -14.26 -33.90
CA THR A 178 -24.56 -13.53 -34.72
C THR A 178 -25.60 -12.84 -33.84
N LEU A 179 -26.33 -11.89 -34.40
CA LEU A 179 -27.44 -11.24 -33.67
C LEU A 179 -28.54 -12.23 -33.27
N ALA A 180 -28.69 -13.35 -33.98
CA ALA A 180 -29.67 -14.39 -33.66
C ALA A 180 -29.38 -15.10 -32.33
N ASP A 181 -28.11 -15.16 -31.92
CA ASP A 181 -27.71 -15.79 -30.66
C ASP A 181 -28.21 -15.03 -29.43
N LEU A 182 -28.54 -13.73 -29.58
CA LEU A 182 -29.14 -12.91 -28.52
C LEU A 182 -30.56 -13.36 -28.15
N ALA A 183 -31.22 -14.14 -29.00
CA ALA A 183 -32.54 -14.69 -28.72
C ALA A 183 -32.53 -15.77 -27.62
N ALA A 184 -31.35 -16.23 -27.17
CA ALA A 184 -31.18 -17.23 -26.12
C ALA A 184 -30.32 -16.72 -24.94
N PRO A 185 -30.88 -15.90 -24.03
CA PRO A 185 -30.11 -15.23 -22.97
C PRO A 185 -29.29 -16.17 -22.08
N ARG A 186 -29.84 -17.34 -21.74
CA ARG A 186 -29.13 -18.35 -20.94
C ARG A 186 -27.87 -18.86 -21.64
N ARG A 187 -27.94 -19.07 -22.96
CA ARG A 187 -26.80 -19.53 -23.76
C ARG A 187 -25.72 -18.46 -23.83
N VAL A 188 -26.11 -17.20 -24.00
CA VAL A 188 -25.21 -16.04 -24.00
C VAL A 188 -24.46 -15.92 -22.67
N VAL A 189 -25.14 -16.10 -21.54
CA VAL A 189 -24.50 -16.07 -20.21
C VAL A 189 -23.49 -17.20 -20.05
N ILE A 190 -23.82 -18.44 -20.43
CA ILE A 190 -22.89 -19.59 -20.33
C ILE A 190 -21.65 -19.38 -21.20
N LEU A 191 -21.85 -18.91 -22.45
CA LEU A 191 -20.77 -18.56 -23.37
C LEU A 191 -19.87 -17.46 -22.81
N ALA A 192 -20.47 -16.40 -22.25
CA ALA A 192 -19.74 -15.31 -21.62
C ALA A 192 -18.87 -15.82 -20.48
N LEU A 193 -19.41 -16.68 -19.61
CA LEU A 193 -18.66 -17.27 -18.50
C LEU A 193 -17.52 -18.18 -19.00
N ALA A 194 -17.76 -19.00 -20.03
CA ALA A 194 -16.74 -19.87 -20.61
C ALA A 194 -15.58 -19.05 -21.24
N ASN A 195 -15.91 -18.07 -22.08
CA ASN A 195 -14.95 -17.17 -22.70
C ASN A 195 -14.16 -16.38 -21.64
N ALA A 196 -14.85 -15.81 -20.65
CA ALA A 196 -14.21 -15.08 -19.56
C ALA A 196 -13.24 -15.97 -18.78
N THR A 197 -13.63 -17.21 -18.49
CA THR A 197 -12.77 -18.17 -17.79
C THR A 197 -11.50 -18.46 -18.58
N VAL A 198 -11.61 -18.73 -19.88
CA VAL A 198 -10.44 -18.98 -20.73
C VAL A 198 -9.53 -17.75 -20.83
N LEU A 199 -10.09 -16.55 -20.98
CA LEU A 199 -9.32 -15.29 -21.00
C LEU A 199 -8.57 -15.07 -19.67
N LEU A 200 -9.24 -15.30 -18.54
CA LEU A 200 -8.63 -15.19 -17.21
C LEU A 200 -7.55 -16.23 -16.99
N CYS A 201 -7.75 -17.48 -17.43
CA CYS A 201 -6.73 -18.53 -17.36
C CYS A 201 -5.52 -18.24 -18.25
N ALA A 202 -5.73 -17.75 -19.48
CA ALA A 202 -4.63 -17.34 -20.36
C ALA A 202 -3.83 -16.18 -19.76
N TYR A 203 -4.53 -15.18 -19.21
CA TYR A 203 -3.89 -14.08 -18.47
C TYR A 203 -3.10 -14.58 -17.27
N LEU A 204 -3.70 -15.42 -16.42
CA LEU A 204 -3.05 -16.00 -15.24
C LEU A 204 -1.81 -16.81 -15.63
N ALA A 205 -1.86 -17.58 -16.71
CA ALA A 205 -0.73 -18.38 -17.18
C ALA A 205 0.46 -17.50 -17.56
N ILE A 206 0.23 -16.49 -18.39
CA ILE A 206 1.27 -15.54 -18.83
C ILE A 206 1.78 -14.75 -17.62
N ALA A 207 0.88 -14.19 -16.80
CA ALA A 207 1.25 -13.37 -15.66
C ALA A 207 2.08 -14.17 -14.64
N ALA A 208 1.67 -15.38 -14.27
CA ALA A 208 2.40 -16.22 -13.33
C ALA A 208 3.79 -16.59 -13.85
N LEU A 209 3.94 -16.86 -15.15
CA LEU A 209 5.25 -17.12 -15.76
C LEU A 209 6.14 -15.87 -15.73
N VAL A 210 5.60 -14.71 -16.12
CA VAL A 210 6.32 -13.42 -16.09
C VAL A 210 6.76 -13.08 -14.67
N TRP A 211 5.88 -13.24 -13.67
CA TRP A 211 6.22 -13.02 -12.26
C TRP A 211 7.24 -14.04 -11.74
N GLY A 212 7.11 -15.32 -12.13
CA GLY A 212 8.09 -16.35 -11.80
C GLY A 212 9.49 -16.02 -12.30
N ILE A 213 9.62 -15.57 -13.55
CA ILE A 213 10.90 -15.14 -14.13
C ILE A 213 11.39 -13.85 -13.47
N ALA A 214 10.49 -12.89 -13.26
CA ALA A 214 10.79 -11.61 -12.61
C ALA A 214 11.37 -11.79 -11.20
N ASP A 215 10.70 -12.56 -10.36
CA ASP A 215 11.13 -12.86 -8.99
C ASP A 215 12.41 -13.70 -8.99
N ALA A 216 12.57 -14.64 -9.93
CA ALA A 216 13.77 -15.48 -10.02
C ALA A 216 15.02 -14.70 -10.45
N THR A 217 14.85 -13.68 -11.29
CA THR A 217 15.97 -12.86 -11.81
C THR A 217 16.25 -11.64 -10.94
N MET A 218 15.31 -11.25 -10.07
CA MET A 218 15.50 -10.18 -9.10
C MET A 218 16.45 -10.62 -7.98
N ALA A 219 17.31 -9.70 -7.53
CA ALA A 219 18.13 -9.91 -6.35
C ALA A 219 17.27 -10.21 -5.12
N GLN A 220 17.48 -11.37 -4.50
CA GLN A 220 16.63 -11.83 -3.41
C GLN A 220 16.80 -10.96 -2.15
N PRO A 221 15.70 -10.62 -1.45
CA PRO A 221 15.77 -9.90 -0.19
C PRO A 221 16.63 -10.62 0.85
N ARG A 222 17.53 -9.88 1.49
CA ARG A 222 18.42 -10.38 2.56
C ARG A 222 18.58 -9.34 3.66
N SER A 223 19.10 -9.77 4.81
CA SER A 223 19.44 -8.85 5.90
C SER A 223 20.56 -7.90 5.47
N PHE A 224 20.49 -6.65 5.92
CA PHE A 224 21.49 -5.64 5.60
C PHE A 224 22.75 -5.86 6.46
N THR A 225 23.92 -5.82 5.83
CA THR A 225 25.20 -6.03 6.53
C THR A 225 26.20 -4.91 6.30
N ASP A 226 25.95 -4.00 5.35
CA ASP A 226 26.92 -2.98 4.92
C ASP A 226 26.82 -1.68 5.75
N PHE A 227 26.73 -1.83 7.08
CA PHE A 227 26.73 -0.69 7.97
C PHE A 227 28.13 -0.06 8.03
N ARG A 228 28.21 1.26 7.80
CA ARG A 228 29.46 2.02 7.79
C ARG A 228 29.46 3.06 8.92
N PRO A 229 30.55 3.16 9.72
CA PRO A 229 30.65 4.19 10.74
C PRO A 229 30.73 5.58 10.07
N VAL A 230 30.12 6.59 10.69
CA VAL A 230 30.17 7.96 10.19
C VAL A 230 31.60 8.51 10.37
N PRO A 231 32.29 8.95 9.30
CA PRO A 231 33.60 9.57 9.43
C PRO A 231 33.52 10.87 10.23
N ALA A 232 34.58 11.19 10.97
CA ALA A 232 34.65 12.44 11.73
C ALA A 232 34.55 13.65 10.80
N GLY A 233 33.60 14.56 11.08
CA GLY A 233 33.37 15.77 10.29
C GLY A 233 32.61 15.57 8.97
N ALA A 234 32.22 14.34 8.62
CA ALA A 234 31.38 14.11 7.44
C ALA A 234 29.95 14.64 7.66
N PRO A 235 29.31 15.20 6.61
CA PRO A 235 27.88 15.49 6.65
C PRO A 235 27.09 14.23 7.02
N ARG A 236 26.18 14.36 7.98
CA ARG A 236 25.32 13.28 8.44
C ARG A 236 23.89 13.75 8.57
N TRP A 237 22.96 12.82 8.44
CA TRP A 237 21.53 13.04 8.69
C TRP A 237 21.03 12.00 9.68
N ARG A 238 20.36 12.46 10.73
CA ARG A 238 19.76 11.63 11.78
C ARG A 238 18.26 11.65 11.65
N VAL A 239 17.70 10.49 11.31
CA VAL A 239 16.28 10.33 11.01
C VAL A 239 15.67 9.39 12.02
N ALA A 240 14.73 9.87 12.82
CA ALA A 240 13.87 8.98 13.60
C ALA A 240 12.84 8.35 12.66
N HIS A 241 12.76 7.02 12.64
CA HIS A 241 11.79 6.30 11.80
C HIS A 241 10.77 5.61 12.71
N LEU A 242 9.56 6.16 12.71
CA LEU A 242 8.39 5.63 13.38
C LEU A 242 7.42 5.06 12.34
N SER A 243 6.53 4.20 12.78
CA SER A 243 5.40 3.74 11.98
C SER A 243 4.28 3.21 12.86
N ASP A 244 3.08 3.13 12.31
CA ASP A 244 1.96 2.39 12.87
C ASP A 244 1.67 2.81 14.31
N VAL A 245 1.35 4.09 14.47
CA VAL A 245 1.03 4.69 15.77
C VAL A 245 -0.34 4.26 16.25
N HIS A 246 -1.31 4.13 15.33
CA HIS A 246 -2.71 3.78 15.58
C HIS A 246 -3.28 4.55 16.78
N CYS A 247 -3.32 5.88 16.68
CA CYS A 247 -4.03 6.69 17.66
C CYS A 247 -5.50 6.32 17.68
N VAL A 248 -6.03 6.15 18.89
CA VAL A 248 -7.46 5.95 19.14
C VAL A 248 -8.07 7.27 19.64
N GLY A 249 -9.35 7.51 19.37
CA GLY A 249 -10.03 8.74 19.82
C GLY A 249 -10.34 8.77 21.32
N ASP A 250 -10.33 7.61 21.98
CA ASP A 250 -10.76 7.45 23.36
C ASP A 250 -9.59 7.18 24.31
N ARG A 251 -9.63 7.73 25.53
CA ARG A 251 -8.61 7.51 26.57
C ARG A 251 -8.36 6.03 26.89
N TYR A 252 -9.40 5.21 26.79
CA TYR A 252 -9.33 3.77 27.07
C TYR A 252 -9.57 2.91 25.82
N GLY A 253 -9.49 3.49 24.63
CA GLY A 253 -9.72 2.77 23.38
C GLY A 253 -8.69 1.67 23.13
N PHE A 254 -9.13 0.60 22.49
CA PHE A 254 -8.30 -0.48 21.98
C PHE A 254 -8.20 -0.39 20.46
N ARG A 255 -7.07 -0.87 19.91
CA ARG A 255 -6.84 -0.90 18.46
C ARG A 255 -7.46 -2.12 17.82
N ILE A 256 -7.97 -1.96 16.61
CA ILE A 256 -8.60 -3.03 15.82
C ILE A 256 -7.73 -4.29 15.80
N GLU A 257 -6.45 -4.16 15.45
CA GLU A 257 -5.60 -5.35 15.25
C GLU A 257 -5.22 -6.06 16.55
N SER A 258 -4.93 -5.28 17.59
CA SER A 258 -4.35 -5.82 18.82
C SER A 258 -5.39 -6.18 19.88
N GLY A 259 -6.57 -5.53 19.89
CA GLY A 259 -7.54 -5.66 20.99
C GLY A 259 -6.86 -5.47 22.35
N ARG A 260 -7.27 -6.26 23.34
CA ARG A 260 -6.76 -6.19 24.73
C ARG A 260 -5.33 -6.73 24.94
N VAL A 261 -4.72 -7.43 23.98
CA VAL A 261 -3.29 -7.79 24.06
C VAL A 261 -2.37 -6.64 23.63
N GLY A 262 -2.93 -5.57 23.07
CA GLY A 262 -2.23 -4.33 22.73
C GLY A 262 -2.27 -3.26 23.82
N PRO A 263 -1.76 -2.05 23.52
CA PRO A 263 -1.86 -0.91 24.40
C PRO A 263 -3.28 -0.34 24.44
N ARG A 264 -3.62 0.24 25.58
CA ARG A 264 -4.88 0.95 25.82
C ARG A 264 -4.63 2.46 25.78
N GLY A 265 -5.46 3.22 25.06
CA GLY A 265 -5.30 4.68 24.96
C GLY A 265 -4.00 5.10 24.28
N ASN A 266 -3.61 6.37 24.37
CA ASN A 266 -2.47 6.92 23.61
C ASN A 266 -1.20 7.16 24.47
N ASP A 267 -1.14 6.57 25.67
CA ASP A 267 -0.05 6.79 26.62
C ASP A 267 1.33 6.38 26.05
N LYS A 268 1.39 5.28 25.29
CA LYS A 268 2.64 4.86 24.62
C LYS A 268 3.10 5.85 23.54
N PHE A 269 2.17 6.45 22.80
CA PHE A 269 2.53 7.46 21.80
C PHE A 269 3.08 8.71 22.49
N THR A 270 2.44 9.15 23.57
CA THR A 270 2.94 10.26 24.41
C THR A 270 4.34 9.98 24.94
N ALA A 271 4.59 8.77 25.48
CA ALA A 271 5.92 8.36 25.94
C ALA A 271 6.96 8.31 24.80
N THR A 272 6.53 7.99 23.58
CA THR A 272 7.39 8.03 22.38
C THR A 272 7.80 9.46 22.05
N LEU A 273 6.86 10.42 22.09
CA LEU A 273 7.14 11.84 21.88
C LEU A 273 8.06 12.43 22.96
N GLU A 274 7.84 12.07 24.23
CA GLU A 274 8.76 12.42 25.33
C GLU A 274 10.19 11.95 25.04
N ARG A 275 10.31 10.73 24.51
CA ARG A 275 11.62 10.15 24.21
C ARG A 275 12.26 10.79 22.98
N LEU A 276 11.49 11.10 21.94
CA LEU A 276 11.96 11.86 20.78
C LEU A 276 12.50 13.23 21.19
N ARG A 277 11.77 13.97 22.03
CA ARG A 277 12.21 15.26 22.57
C ARG A 277 13.54 15.14 23.31
N ALA A 278 13.67 14.14 24.17
CA ALA A 278 14.92 13.92 24.91
C ALA A 278 16.10 13.57 23.99
N VAL A 279 15.87 12.77 22.95
CA VAL A 279 16.90 12.46 21.95
C VAL A 279 17.27 13.72 21.16
N HIS A 280 16.29 14.46 20.64
CA HIS A 280 16.52 15.66 19.85
C HIS A 280 17.30 16.72 20.64
N ALA A 281 16.96 16.92 21.92
CA ALA A 281 17.66 17.86 22.79
C ALA A 281 19.13 17.45 23.04
N ALA A 282 19.43 16.15 23.16
CA ALA A 282 20.78 15.66 23.42
C ALA A 282 21.65 15.64 22.15
N ASN A 283 21.05 15.25 21.03
CA ASN A 283 21.70 15.25 19.72
C ASN A 283 20.57 15.53 18.70
N PRO A 284 20.62 16.66 17.97
CA PRO A 284 19.55 17.04 17.07
C PRO A 284 19.24 15.97 16.01
N LEU A 285 17.95 15.90 15.68
CA LEU A 285 17.40 15.10 14.59
C LEU A 285 17.18 16.02 13.38
N ASP A 286 17.42 15.50 12.18
CA ASP A 286 17.17 16.20 10.92
C ASP A 286 15.76 15.93 10.40
N ALA A 287 15.17 14.78 10.74
CA ALA A 287 13.79 14.43 10.40
C ALA A 287 13.20 13.40 11.37
N ILE A 288 11.87 13.43 11.50
CA ILE A 288 11.05 12.41 12.17
C ILE A 288 10.06 11.91 11.11
N LEU A 289 10.27 10.70 10.60
CA LEU A 289 9.42 10.10 9.58
C LEU A 289 8.45 9.12 10.23
N ILE A 290 7.15 9.31 10.04
CA ILE A 290 6.09 8.40 10.47
C ILE A 290 5.49 7.73 9.22
N THR A 291 5.84 6.46 8.99
CA THR A 291 5.50 5.75 7.74
C THR A 291 4.10 5.13 7.72
N GLY A 292 3.08 5.92 8.07
CA GLY A 292 1.66 5.56 7.96
C GLY A 292 1.03 5.00 9.23
N ASP A 293 -0.29 4.87 9.16
CA ASP A 293 -1.18 4.43 10.24
C ASP A 293 -1.02 5.30 11.49
N MET A 294 -1.18 6.62 11.29
CA MET A 294 -1.26 7.59 12.39
C MET A 294 -2.52 7.33 13.23
N THR A 295 -3.61 6.95 12.56
CA THR A 295 -4.92 6.66 13.16
C THR A 295 -5.29 5.19 13.00
N ASP A 296 -6.17 4.68 13.87
CA ASP A 296 -6.61 3.28 13.80
C ASP A 296 -7.75 3.04 12.79
N ALA A 297 -8.55 4.06 12.47
CA ALA A 297 -9.70 3.96 11.56
C ALA A 297 -9.93 5.21 10.67
N GLY A 298 -9.05 6.20 10.70
CA GLY A 298 -9.18 7.41 9.88
C GLY A 298 -10.36 8.31 10.26
N ILE A 299 -10.87 8.18 11.49
CA ILE A 299 -11.98 9.01 11.98
C ILE A 299 -11.45 10.33 12.56
N SER A 300 -12.32 11.34 12.62
CA SER A 300 -11.92 12.69 13.01
C SER A 300 -11.38 12.78 14.44
N THR A 301 -11.93 12.01 15.38
CA THR A 301 -11.48 12.00 16.78
C THR A 301 -10.09 11.40 16.95
N GLU A 302 -9.69 10.46 16.10
CA GLU A 302 -8.35 9.87 16.11
C GLU A 302 -7.32 10.84 15.54
N TRP A 303 -7.68 11.54 14.46
CA TRP A 303 -6.85 12.62 13.91
C TRP A 303 -6.67 13.76 14.90
N ALA A 304 -7.73 14.16 15.60
CA ALA A 304 -7.65 15.15 16.68
C ALA A 304 -6.70 14.65 17.79
N ALA A 305 -6.89 13.43 18.29
CA ALA A 305 -6.04 12.86 19.33
C ALA A 305 -4.56 12.78 18.91
N PHE A 306 -4.27 12.48 17.65
CA PHE A 306 -2.90 12.46 17.12
C PHE A 306 -2.27 13.86 17.07
N LEU A 307 -3.01 14.87 16.57
CA LEU A 307 -2.52 16.25 16.48
C LEU A 307 -2.38 16.90 17.86
N ASP A 308 -3.37 16.72 18.74
CA ASP A 308 -3.35 17.23 20.12
C ASP A 308 -2.18 16.61 20.92
N ALA A 309 -1.82 15.35 20.65
CA ALA A 309 -0.67 14.72 21.30
C ALA A 309 0.67 15.35 20.88
N LEU A 310 0.75 15.95 19.69
CA LEU A 310 1.95 16.64 19.19
C LEU A 310 2.08 18.08 19.71
N GLU A 311 0.96 18.73 20.07
CA GLU A 311 0.94 20.14 20.50
C GLU A 311 1.92 20.46 21.66
N PRO A 312 2.07 19.64 22.71
CA PRO A 312 3.05 19.87 23.77
C PRO A 312 4.52 19.76 23.33
N PHE A 313 4.77 19.27 22.10
CA PHE A 313 6.09 19.01 21.53
C PHE A 313 6.31 19.85 20.27
N ALA A 314 5.94 21.14 20.32
CA ALA A 314 6.01 22.07 19.20
C ALA A 314 7.40 22.15 18.53
N GLU A 315 8.47 21.90 19.29
CA GLU A 315 9.84 21.83 18.77
C GLU A 315 10.10 20.66 17.83
N LEU A 316 9.31 19.58 17.92
CA LEU A 316 9.44 18.41 17.05
C LEU A 316 8.65 18.58 15.73
N ILE A 317 7.56 19.35 15.75
CA ILE A 317 6.63 19.50 14.61
C ILE A 317 7.36 19.88 13.30
N PRO A 318 8.33 20.82 13.27
CA PRO A 318 9.07 21.16 12.05
C PRO A 318 9.85 20.00 11.42
N LEU A 319 10.10 18.93 12.19
CA LEU A 319 10.83 17.73 11.75
C LEU A 319 9.90 16.60 11.30
N VAL A 320 8.60 16.66 11.65
CA VAL A 320 7.65 15.56 11.47
C VAL A 320 7.18 15.48 10.03
N THR A 321 7.45 14.36 9.37
CA THR A 321 6.89 13.99 8.08
C THR A 321 6.00 12.77 8.26
N VAL A 322 4.78 12.84 7.74
CA VAL A 322 3.83 11.73 7.75
C VAL A 322 3.41 11.36 6.33
N LEU A 323 3.00 10.11 6.15
CA LEU A 323 2.48 9.56 4.90
C LEU A 323 1.26 8.68 5.18
N PRO A 324 0.35 8.45 4.22
CA PRO A 324 -0.88 7.71 4.51
C PRO A 324 -0.62 6.21 4.67
N GLY A 325 -1.16 5.61 5.74
CA GLY A 325 -1.31 4.16 5.86
C GLY A 325 -2.74 3.68 5.58
N ASN A 326 -2.95 2.36 5.60
CA ASN A 326 -4.25 1.80 5.26
C ASN A 326 -5.31 2.02 6.34
N HIS A 327 -4.94 2.12 7.61
CA HIS A 327 -5.88 2.46 8.68
C HIS A 327 -6.37 3.90 8.57
N ASP A 328 -5.54 4.80 8.04
CA ASP A 328 -5.92 6.20 7.82
C ASP A 328 -7.02 6.37 6.75
N VAL A 329 -7.12 5.45 5.78
CA VAL A 329 -7.95 5.64 4.57
C VAL A 329 -8.91 4.51 4.22
N ASN A 330 -8.55 3.25 4.49
CA ASN A 330 -9.27 2.08 4.01
C ASN A 330 -10.16 1.42 5.08
N VAL A 331 -9.94 1.69 6.36
CA VAL A 331 -10.81 1.17 7.43
C VAL A 331 -12.17 1.85 7.37
N VAL A 332 -13.22 1.05 7.21
CA VAL A 332 -14.59 1.54 7.06
C VAL A 332 -15.23 1.78 8.42
N ASP A 333 -15.03 0.85 9.34
CA ASP A 333 -15.63 0.84 10.66
C ASP A 333 -14.76 0.00 11.61
N ARG A 334 -14.33 0.61 12.73
CA ARG A 334 -13.52 -0.07 13.74
C ARG A 334 -14.26 -1.20 14.45
N ASN A 335 -15.56 -1.00 14.67
CA ASN A 335 -16.37 -1.93 15.46
C ASN A 335 -17.00 -3.01 14.58
N ASN A 336 -16.98 -2.83 13.25
CA ASN A 336 -17.57 -3.76 12.30
C ASN A 336 -16.67 -3.97 11.06
N PRO A 337 -15.78 -4.98 11.07
CA PRO A 337 -14.94 -5.29 9.93
C PRO A 337 -15.74 -5.80 8.71
N ALA A 338 -17.02 -6.14 8.87
CA ALA A 338 -17.94 -6.60 7.82
C ALA A 338 -18.56 -5.45 7.04
N ARG A 339 -18.48 -4.22 7.57
CA ARG A 339 -19.03 -3.05 6.92
C ARG A 339 -18.28 -2.78 5.62
N MET A 340 -19.02 -2.78 4.52
CA MET A 340 -18.51 -2.44 3.19
C MET A 340 -18.84 -0.99 2.84
N ASP A 341 -17.90 -0.34 2.15
CA ASP A 341 -18.07 0.99 1.60
C ASP A 341 -18.17 0.89 0.07
N LEU A 342 -19.31 1.26 -0.51
CA LEU A 342 -19.48 1.15 -1.97
C LEU A 342 -18.51 2.11 -2.69
N PRO A 343 -18.06 1.80 -3.93
CA PRO A 343 -17.14 2.66 -4.69
C PRO A 343 -17.56 4.13 -4.82
N MET A 344 -18.88 4.38 -4.81
CA MET A 344 -19.47 5.72 -4.96
C MET A 344 -19.81 6.40 -3.62
N SER A 345 -19.34 5.85 -2.51
CA SER A 345 -19.57 6.39 -1.17
C SER A 345 -18.67 7.59 -0.88
N PRO A 346 -19.16 8.62 -0.18
CA PRO A 346 -18.34 9.76 0.21
C PRO A 346 -17.37 9.43 1.35
N ASN A 347 -17.60 8.35 2.12
CA ASN A 347 -16.87 8.09 3.36
C ASN A 347 -15.37 7.91 3.15
N LYS A 348 -14.96 7.15 2.12
CA LYS A 348 -13.55 7.03 1.75
C LYS A 348 -12.89 8.37 1.43
N ARG A 349 -13.59 9.23 0.67
CA ARG A 349 -13.09 10.56 0.32
C ARG A 349 -12.99 11.47 1.55
N LEU A 350 -13.88 11.31 2.54
CA LEU A 350 -13.78 12.01 3.83
C LEU A 350 -12.53 11.56 4.63
N ARG A 351 -12.23 10.25 4.67
CA ARG A 351 -11.00 9.75 5.30
C ARG A 351 -9.74 10.29 4.62
N GLN A 352 -9.68 10.21 3.28
CA GLN A 352 -8.60 10.81 2.49
C GLN A 352 -8.43 12.30 2.76
N LEU A 353 -9.53 13.05 2.84
CA LEU A 353 -9.48 14.48 3.16
C LEU A 353 -8.89 14.74 4.55
N ARG A 354 -9.27 13.97 5.56
CA ARG A 354 -8.68 14.09 6.92
C ARG A 354 -7.19 13.81 6.90
N THR A 355 -6.76 12.77 6.19
CA THR A 355 -5.35 12.46 6.01
C THR A 355 -4.59 13.60 5.33
N LEU A 356 -5.14 14.15 4.24
CA LEU A 356 -4.53 15.31 3.56
C LEU A 356 -4.46 16.54 4.47
N SER A 357 -5.48 16.78 5.30
CA SER A 357 -5.51 17.90 6.23
C SER A 357 -4.46 17.74 7.33
N GLY A 358 -4.31 16.55 7.91
CA GLY A 358 -3.27 16.26 8.90
C GLY A 358 -1.86 16.37 8.30
N MET A 359 -1.67 15.89 7.07
CA MET A 359 -0.41 16.06 6.35
C MET A 359 -0.10 17.54 6.10
N GLU A 360 -1.09 18.32 5.65
CA GLU A 360 -0.90 19.73 5.31
C GLU A 360 -0.51 20.55 6.55
N ALA A 361 -1.16 20.29 7.69
CA ALA A 361 -0.83 20.92 8.97
C ALA A 361 0.61 20.65 9.44
N LEU A 362 1.16 19.47 9.17
CA LEU A 362 2.50 19.08 9.66
C LEU A 362 3.63 19.37 8.68
N GLN A 363 3.35 19.32 7.37
CA GLN A 363 4.39 19.32 6.35
C GLN A 363 4.07 20.14 5.09
N GLY A 364 2.94 20.85 5.06
CA GLY A 364 2.41 21.56 3.89
C GLY A 364 3.39 22.54 3.22
N ASP A 365 4.12 23.32 4.01
CA ASP A 365 5.07 24.32 3.49
C ASP A 365 6.43 23.72 3.08
N ARG A 366 6.82 22.62 3.72
CA ARG A 366 8.12 21.97 3.49
C ARG A 366 8.11 21.05 2.28
N TYR A 367 6.95 20.48 1.96
CA TYR A 367 6.78 19.54 0.87
C TYR A 367 6.20 20.22 -0.36
N ARG A 368 6.67 19.80 -1.52
CA ARG A 368 6.20 20.26 -2.83
C ARG A 368 5.57 19.11 -3.60
N VAL A 369 4.59 19.46 -4.43
CA VAL A 369 3.92 18.53 -5.34
C VAL A 369 4.58 18.65 -6.72
N ILE A 370 4.68 17.53 -7.44
CA ILE A 370 5.35 17.50 -8.75
C ILE A 370 4.40 18.02 -9.83
N ASP A 371 4.86 18.99 -10.63
CA ASP A 371 4.18 19.36 -11.86
C ASP A 371 4.46 18.27 -12.91
N ARG A 372 3.47 17.40 -13.10
CA ARG A 372 3.57 16.27 -14.02
C ARG A 372 3.58 16.67 -15.49
N GLY A 373 3.09 17.86 -15.84
CA GLY A 373 3.14 18.39 -17.20
C GLY A 373 4.54 18.89 -17.54
N GLN A 374 5.17 19.58 -16.60
CA GLN A 374 6.51 20.14 -16.75
C GLN A 374 7.64 19.17 -16.33
N ARG A 375 7.28 18.04 -15.70
CA ARG A 375 8.22 17.04 -15.15
C ARG A 375 9.26 17.66 -14.21
N ARG A 376 8.82 18.54 -13.32
CA ARG A 376 9.68 19.22 -12.34
C ARG A 376 8.95 19.47 -11.03
N LEU A 377 9.69 19.88 -10.01
CA LEU A 377 9.12 20.27 -8.73
C LEU A 377 8.18 21.48 -8.88
N GLY A 378 6.95 21.34 -8.40
CA GLY A 378 5.90 22.36 -8.48
C GLY A 378 5.75 23.17 -7.19
N GLU A 379 4.52 23.60 -6.92
CA GLU A 379 4.14 24.40 -5.75
C GLU A 379 4.23 23.62 -4.43
N THR A 380 4.20 24.33 -3.31
CA THR A 380 4.10 23.70 -1.98
C THR A 380 2.78 22.96 -1.85
N PHE A 381 2.77 21.90 -1.03
CA PHE A 381 1.56 21.14 -0.77
C PHE A 381 0.48 22.03 -0.13
N HIS A 382 0.87 22.97 0.74
CA HIS A 382 -0.02 24.00 1.27
C HIS A 382 -0.67 24.84 0.17
N ALA A 383 0.09 25.34 -0.81
CA ALA A 383 -0.44 26.13 -1.92
C ALA A 383 -1.45 25.34 -2.77
N VAL A 384 -1.15 24.06 -3.06
CA VAL A 384 -2.05 23.16 -3.80
C VAL A 384 -3.36 22.92 -3.03
N MET A 385 -3.27 22.68 -1.72
CA MET A 385 -4.44 22.51 -0.85
C MET A 385 -5.29 23.78 -0.78
N ASN A 386 -4.64 24.94 -0.61
CA ASN A 386 -5.32 26.23 -0.53
C ASN A 386 -6.04 26.59 -1.84
N GLY A 387 -5.46 26.24 -3.00
CA GLY A 387 -6.10 26.41 -4.32
C GLY A 387 -7.38 25.59 -4.50
N GLN A 388 -7.62 24.57 -3.66
CA GLN A 388 -8.83 23.73 -3.67
C GLN A 388 -9.72 23.93 -2.44
N ARG A 389 -9.45 24.96 -1.62
CA ARG A 389 -10.11 25.18 -0.32
C ARG A 389 -11.64 25.19 -0.39
N GLU A 390 -12.22 25.97 -1.32
CA GLU A 390 -13.68 26.08 -1.45
C GLU A 390 -14.32 24.71 -1.77
N ALA A 391 -13.72 23.94 -2.67
CA ALA A 391 -14.20 22.61 -3.04
C ALA A 391 -14.08 21.61 -1.87
N ILE A 392 -12.98 21.69 -1.12
CA ILE A 392 -12.73 20.89 0.08
C ILE A 392 -13.79 21.18 1.15
N GLU A 393 -14.02 22.45 1.48
CA GLU A 393 -14.99 22.87 2.49
C GLU A 393 -16.42 22.50 2.08
N ALA A 394 -16.77 22.68 0.80
CA ALA A 394 -18.06 22.25 0.28
C ALA A 394 -18.27 20.73 0.41
N PHE A 395 -17.23 19.93 0.16
CA PHE A 395 -17.30 18.48 0.33
C PHE A 395 -17.38 18.05 1.80
N ALA A 396 -16.57 18.66 2.68
CA ALA A 396 -16.59 18.36 4.10
C ALA A 396 -17.98 18.59 4.72
N ASN A 397 -18.66 19.66 4.31
CA ASN A 397 -19.98 20.01 4.82
C ASN A 397 -21.14 19.20 4.22
N ARG A 398 -21.08 18.88 2.92
CA ARG A 398 -22.22 18.28 2.20
C ARG A 398 -22.08 16.78 1.93
N ALA A 399 -20.86 16.25 1.96
CA ALA A 399 -20.51 14.87 1.58
C ALA A 399 -21.14 14.41 0.24
N SER A 400 -21.41 15.33 -0.68
CA SER A 400 -22.10 15.02 -1.93
C SER A 400 -21.15 14.40 -2.96
N ARG A 401 -21.66 13.50 -3.81
CA ARG A 401 -20.85 12.83 -4.85
C ARG A 401 -20.17 13.82 -5.80
N ARG A 402 -20.86 14.89 -6.20
CA ARG A 402 -20.28 15.91 -7.09
C ARG A 402 -19.14 16.68 -6.42
N ALA A 403 -19.28 16.99 -5.12
CA ALA A 403 -18.24 17.66 -4.35
C ALA A 403 -17.04 16.73 -4.01
N GLY A 404 -17.22 15.40 -4.06
CA GLY A 404 -16.13 14.45 -3.79
C GLY A 404 -15.12 14.29 -4.92
N ARG A 405 -15.46 14.72 -6.15
CA ARG A 405 -14.57 14.59 -7.32
C ARG A 405 -13.29 15.42 -7.18
N PRO A 406 -13.33 16.72 -6.82
CA PRO A 406 -12.12 17.50 -6.53
C PRO A 406 -11.19 16.86 -5.50
N VAL A 407 -11.75 16.28 -4.43
CA VAL A 407 -10.94 15.58 -3.40
C VAL A 407 -10.28 14.33 -3.95
N ALA A 408 -10.97 13.56 -4.80
CA ALA A 408 -10.37 12.41 -5.47
C ALA A 408 -9.24 12.81 -6.42
N GLU A 409 -9.46 13.88 -7.21
CA GLU A 409 -8.44 14.41 -8.12
C GLU A 409 -7.22 14.91 -7.34
N LEU A 410 -7.44 15.68 -6.26
CA LEU A 410 -6.41 16.15 -5.34
C LEU A 410 -5.62 14.98 -4.73
N TRP A 411 -6.29 13.99 -4.13
CA TRP A 411 -5.65 12.79 -3.57
C TRP A 411 -4.74 12.09 -4.58
N THR A 412 -5.19 11.93 -5.83
CA THR A 412 -4.37 11.30 -6.88
C THR A 412 -3.24 12.19 -7.41
N GLY A 413 -3.37 13.51 -7.27
CA GLY A 413 -2.46 14.50 -7.84
C GLY A 413 -1.27 14.84 -6.94
N VAL A 414 -1.47 14.82 -5.61
CA VAL A 414 -0.46 15.33 -4.66
C VAL A 414 0.71 14.40 -4.41
N PHE A 415 0.60 13.11 -4.75
CA PHE A 415 1.69 12.14 -4.60
C PHE A 415 2.46 11.94 -5.93
N PRO A 416 3.80 11.77 -5.90
CA PRO A 416 4.68 11.90 -4.75
C PRO A 416 4.72 13.33 -4.20
N MET A 417 4.81 13.47 -2.88
CA MET A 417 5.22 14.72 -2.24
C MET A 417 6.72 14.68 -2.00
N VAL A 418 7.40 15.80 -2.22
CA VAL A 418 8.86 15.86 -2.16
C VAL A 418 9.31 16.99 -1.25
N GLN A 419 10.12 16.65 -0.26
CA GLN A 419 10.99 17.62 0.40
C GLN A 419 12.32 17.59 -0.35
N PRO A 420 12.64 18.64 -1.14
CA PRO A 420 13.87 18.66 -1.91
C PRO A 420 15.08 18.71 -0.97
N PRO A 421 16.24 18.22 -1.41
CA PRO A 421 17.46 18.32 -0.63
C PRO A 421 17.83 19.80 -0.46
N ALA A 422 18.31 20.19 0.73
CA ALA A 422 18.73 21.56 1.00
C ALA A 422 19.92 22.02 0.14
N ARG A 423 20.68 21.06 -0.41
CA ARG A 423 21.80 21.26 -1.33
C ARG A 423 21.68 20.27 -2.49
N PRO A 424 22.27 20.55 -3.67
CA PRO A 424 22.22 19.62 -4.81
C PRO A 424 22.76 18.22 -4.53
N ASP A 425 23.71 18.10 -3.61
CA ASP A 425 24.34 16.85 -3.14
C ASP A 425 23.77 16.34 -1.80
N GLY A 426 22.67 16.94 -1.34
CA GLY A 426 22.07 16.66 -0.04
C GLY A 426 21.12 15.46 -0.04
N LEU A 427 20.44 15.29 1.10
CA LEU A 427 19.40 14.28 1.30
C LEU A 427 18.01 14.91 1.12
N GLY A 428 17.22 14.35 0.21
CA GLY A 428 15.80 14.68 0.02
C GLY A 428 14.89 13.55 0.52
N ILE A 429 13.60 13.86 0.68
CA ILE A 429 12.57 12.90 1.11
C ILE A 429 11.45 12.86 0.08
N ILE A 430 11.14 11.66 -0.42
CA ILE A 430 10.03 11.39 -1.34
C ILE A 430 8.98 10.58 -0.58
N VAL A 431 7.78 11.14 -0.45
CA VAL A 431 6.63 10.50 0.18
C VAL A 431 5.69 9.97 -0.89
N LEU A 432 5.47 8.66 -0.88
CA LEU A 432 4.57 7.94 -1.77
C LEU A 432 3.29 7.54 -1.05
N ASN A 433 2.19 7.52 -1.80
CA ASN A 433 0.98 6.84 -1.37
C ASN A 433 0.99 5.40 -1.90
N SER A 434 1.13 4.45 -0.99
CA SER A 434 1.09 3.02 -1.30
C SER A 434 -0.27 2.38 -1.10
N ASN A 435 -1.33 3.11 -0.76
CA ASN A 435 -2.65 2.52 -0.49
C ASN A 435 -3.38 2.14 -1.79
N ALA A 436 -3.79 0.88 -1.92
CA ALA A 436 -4.72 0.50 -2.97
C ALA A 436 -6.14 1.02 -2.67
N GLU A 437 -6.92 1.31 -3.72
CA GLU A 437 -8.32 1.66 -3.53
C GLU A 437 -9.15 0.42 -3.16
N THR A 438 -9.37 0.23 -1.86
CA THR A 438 -10.16 -0.88 -1.32
C THR A 438 -11.47 -0.42 -0.68
N HIS A 439 -12.46 -1.31 -0.69
CA HIS A 439 -13.87 -1.04 -0.33
C HIS A 439 -14.39 -1.98 0.76
N PHE A 440 -13.54 -2.88 1.21
CA PHE A 440 -13.84 -3.91 2.19
C PHE A 440 -12.65 -4.08 3.11
N SER A 441 -12.90 -4.17 4.42
CA SER A 441 -11.85 -4.20 5.44
C SER A 441 -10.88 -5.38 5.26
N PHE A 442 -11.32 -6.51 4.70
CA PHE A 442 -10.44 -7.65 4.41
C PHE A 442 -9.39 -7.39 3.31
N THR A 443 -9.64 -6.37 2.50
CA THR A 443 -8.71 -5.90 1.46
C THR A 443 -8.00 -4.62 1.88
N ASN A 444 -8.20 -4.13 3.12
CA ASN A 444 -7.66 -2.84 3.56
C ASN A 444 -6.13 -2.75 3.44
N ALA A 445 -5.45 -3.85 3.72
CA ALA A 445 -3.99 -4.01 3.75
C ALA A 445 -3.34 -4.15 2.37
N LEU A 446 -4.13 -4.09 1.29
CA LEU A 446 -3.58 -4.13 -0.06
C LEU A 446 -2.91 -2.80 -0.40
N GLY A 447 -1.64 -2.88 -0.80
CA GLY A 447 -0.88 -1.74 -1.26
C GLY A 447 -0.48 -1.80 -2.74
N MET A 448 -0.32 -0.64 -3.38
CA MET A 448 0.26 -0.49 -4.71
C MET A 448 0.94 0.88 -4.87
N VAL A 449 1.99 0.95 -5.69
CA VAL A 449 2.56 2.22 -6.17
C VAL A 449 2.24 2.38 -7.65
N SER A 450 1.50 3.43 -8.03
CA SER A 450 1.14 3.63 -9.43
C SER A 450 2.35 4.02 -10.31
N LEU A 451 2.30 3.67 -11.59
CA LEU A 451 3.27 4.08 -12.60
C LEU A 451 3.36 5.60 -12.69
N GLU A 452 2.23 6.27 -12.52
CA GLU A 452 2.13 7.71 -12.41
C GLU A 452 3.02 8.29 -11.29
N GLN A 453 3.00 7.68 -10.10
CA GLN A 453 3.88 8.07 -9.00
C GLN A 453 5.34 7.74 -9.30
N ALA A 454 5.61 6.56 -9.86
CA ALA A 454 6.96 6.13 -10.20
C ALA A 454 7.62 7.03 -11.25
N ARG A 455 6.89 7.46 -12.29
CA ARG A 455 7.38 8.40 -13.31
C ARG A 455 7.61 9.81 -12.76
N ALA A 456 6.75 10.26 -11.85
CA ALA A 456 6.92 11.56 -11.21
C ALA A 456 8.16 11.55 -10.31
N MET A 457 8.36 10.48 -9.55
CA MET A 457 9.58 10.24 -8.78
C MET A 457 10.83 10.23 -9.66
N ASP A 458 10.80 9.54 -10.81
CA ASP A 458 11.92 9.52 -11.76
C ASP A 458 12.31 10.94 -12.19
N ALA A 459 11.32 11.78 -12.52
CA ALA A 459 11.57 13.16 -12.93
C ALA A 459 12.27 14.00 -11.86
N ILE A 460 11.97 13.77 -10.59
CA ILE A 460 12.61 14.49 -9.47
C ILE A 460 14.03 13.99 -9.21
N VAL A 461 14.26 12.68 -9.32
CA VAL A 461 15.62 12.14 -9.23
C VAL A 461 16.48 12.61 -10.41
N GLU A 462 15.90 12.76 -11.61
CA GLU A 462 16.53 13.37 -12.78
C GLU A 462 16.86 14.85 -12.57
N GLU A 463 15.98 15.61 -11.89
CA GLU A 463 16.17 17.03 -11.57
C GLU A 463 17.30 17.26 -10.55
N TYR A 464 17.51 16.33 -9.61
CA TYR A 464 18.59 16.38 -8.61
C TYR A 464 19.50 15.15 -8.73
N PRO A 465 20.35 15.08 -9.77
CA PRO A 465 21.11 13.88 -10.06
C PRO A 465 22.10 13.50 -8.95
N GLU A 466 22.68 14.49 -8.27
CA GLU A 466 23.68 14.29 -7.20
C GLU A 466 23.08 14.07 -5.80
N ALA A 467 21.77 14.21 -5.66
CA ALA A 467 21.11 14.04 -4.38
C ALA A 467 20.98 12.58 -3.97
N SER A 468 20.87 12.37 -2.67
CA SER A 468 20.44 11.11 -2.08
C SER A 468 19.00 11.20 -1.61
N TRP A 469 18.30 10.06 -1.52
CA TRP A 469 16.85 10.04 -1.35
C TRP A 469 16.39 9.05 -0.28
N LEU A 470 15.55 9.53 0.63
CA LEU A 470 14.68 8.68 1.44
C LEU A 470 13.36 8.49 0.68
N ILE A 471 13.07 7.25 0.28
CA ILE A 471 11.82 6.90 -0.41
C ILE A 471 10.89 6.26 0.62
N ALA A 472 9.91 7.01 1.07
CA ALA A 472 9.02 6.63 2.16
C ALA A 472 7.64 6.20 1.63
N LEU A 473 7.14 5.06 2.11
CA LEU A 473 5.80 4.55 1.84
C LEU A 473 5.33 3.67 3.00
N HIS A 474 4.03 3.37 3.10
CA HIS A 474 3.52 2.58 4.23
C HIS A 474 3.75 1.06 4.06
N HIS A 475 3.17 0.48 3.01
CA HIS A 475 3.24 -0.96 2.75
C HIS A 475 4.66 -1.43 2.42
N HIS A 476 5.05 -2.58 2.98
CA HIS A 476 6.31 -3.24 2.65
C HIS A 476 6.38 -3.64 1.16
N VAL A 477 7.56 -3.42 0.57
CA VAL A 477 7.79 -3.60 -0.88
C VAL A 477 8.18 -5.03 -1.27
N VAL A 478 8.65 -5.82 -0.31
CA VAL A 478 9.06 -7.22 -0.48
C VAL A 478 8.73 -8.01 0.78
N GLU A 479 8.43 -9.30 0.62
CA GLU A 479 8.23 -10.19 1.76
C GLU A 479 9.55 -10.41 2.52
N TYR A 480 9.47 -10.44 3.85
CA TYR A 480 10.65 -10.53 4.69
C TYR A 480 11.31 -11.91 4.55
N PRO A 481 12.66 -11.98 4.61
CA PRO A 481 13.38 -13.23 4.50
C PRO A 481 13.22 -14.14 5.74
N GLN A 482 12.70 -13.61 6.85
CA GLN A 482 12.51 -14.30 8.13
C GLN A 482 11.29 -15.22 8.07
N PRO A 483 11.34 -16.46 8.61
CA PRO A 483 10.20 -17.39 8.58
C PRO A 483 8.93 -16.77 9.19
N ALA A 484 7.80 -16.90 8.50
CA ALA A 484 6.50 -16.55 9.06
C ALA A 484 5.99 -17.65 10.01
N LYS A 485 5.16 -17.28 10.99
CA LYS A 485 4.50 -18.24 11.89
C LYS A 485 3.35 -18.95 11.19
N ALA A 486 2.67 -18.25 10.28
CA ALA A 486 1.61 -18.81 9.45
C ALA A 486 1.72 -18.35 7.99
N LEU A 487 1.27 -19.19 7.06
CA LEU A 487 1.27 -18.90 5.62
C LEU A 487 0.38 -17.69 5.27
N SER A 488 -0.70 -17.48 6.04
CA SER A 488 -1.59 -16.33 5.92
C SER A 488 -0.89 -14.99 6.18
N GLU A 489 0.19 -14.98 6.96
CA GLU A 489 0.97 -13.75 7.23
C GLU A 489 1.77 -13.28 6.00
N ARG A 490 1.87 -14.09 4.94
CA ARG A 490 2.68 -13.80 3.75
C ARG A 490 1.87 -13.51 2.48
N ILE A 491 0.55 -13.49 2.59
CA ILE A 491 -0.35 -13.32 1.45
C ILE A 491 -1.17 -12.05 1.67
N GLY A 492 -1.11 -11.13 0.71
CA GLY A 492 -2.03 -9.98 0.64
C GLY A 492 -1.69 -8.78 1.53
N THR A 493 -0.48 -8.69 2.07
CA THR A 493 -0.03 -7.53 2.88
C THR A 493 1.13 -6.76 2.24
N ALA A 494 1.92 -7.39 1.38
CA ALA A 494 2.96 -6.71 0.60
C ALA A 494 2.33 -5.90 -0.54
N LEU A 495 3.08 -4.93 -1.07
CA LEU A 495 2.70 -4.27 -2.32
C LEU A 495 2.38 -5.30 -3.41
N ILE A 496 1.21 -5.17 -4.03
CA ILE A 496 0.76 -6.01 -5.16
C ILE A 496 1.78 -5.99 -6.29
N ASN A 497 2.39 -4.81 -6.51
CA ASN A 497 3.41 -4.59 -7.53
C ASN A 497 4.82 -4.39 -6.93
N GLY A 498 5.07 -4.92 -5.73
CA GLY A 498 6.32 -4.75 -4.99
C GLY A 498 7.58 -5.16 -5.76
N THR A 499 7.61 -6.38 -6.33
CA THR A 499 8.73 -6.84 -7.17
C THR A 499 8.99 -5.91 -8.35
N TRP A 500 7.94 -5.42 -9.02
CA TRP A 500 8.10 -4.43 -10.08
C TRP A 500 8.70 -3.13 -9.56
N PHE A 501 8.15 -2.62 -8.45
CA PHE A 501 8.57 -1.35 -7.87
C PHE A 501 10.04 -1.42 -7.42
N VAL A 502 10.47 -2.48 -6.72
CA VAL A 502 11.87 -2.63 -6.28
C VAL A 502 12.84 -2.68 -7.47
N ARG A 503 12.50 -3.40 -8.54
CA ARG A 503 13.34 -3.41 -9.76
C ARG A 503 13.40 -2.03 -10.43
N HIS A 504 12.30 -1.29 -10.43
CA HIS A 504 12.24 0.06 -10.97
C HIS A 504 13.16 1.02 -10.21
N ILE A 505 13.22 0.92 -8.88
CA ILE A 505 14.06 1.78 -8.03
C ILE A 505 15.49 1.25 -7.81
N ALA A 506 15.77 -0.01 -8.16
CA ALA A 506 17.11 -0.59 -8.02
C ALA A 506 18.19 0.17 -8.79
N ARG A 507 17.82 0.89 -9.86
CA ARG A 507 18.74 1.79 -10.59
C ARG A 507 19.21 2.99 -9.76
N PHE A 508 18.54 3.30 -8.65
CA PHE A 508 18.93 4.32 -7.68
C PHE A 508 19.71 3.72 -6.49
N ALA A 509 20.07 2.43 -6.55
CA ALA A 509 20.87 1.79 -5.52
C ALA A 509 22.19 2.55 -5.28
N GLY A 510 22.53 2.72 -4.02
CA GLY A 510 23.65 3.56 -3.58
C GLY A 510 23.31 5.04 -3.41
N ARG A 511 22.18 5.56 -3.92
CA ARG A 511 21.71 6.93 -3.62
C ARG A 511 20.34 6.97 -2.96
N ALA A 512 19.67 5.83 -2.81
CA ALA A 512 18.33 5.76 -2.22
C ALA A 512 18.24 4.74 -1.08
N VAL A 513 17.33 5.00 -0.14
CA VAL A 513 16.91 4.09 0.94
C VAL A 513 15.39 4.05 0.97
N ILE A 514 14.81 2.85 1.04
CA ILE A 514 13.36 2.69 1.24
C ILE A 514 13.04 2.62 2.73
N LEU A 515 12.04 3.37 3.18
CA LEU A 515 11.53 3.32 4.55
C LEU A 515 10.03 3.02 4.53
N HIS A 516 9.60 2.02 5.31
CA HIS A 516 8.21 1.61 5.39
C HIS A 516 7.81 1.04 6.76
N GLY A 517 6.54 0.67 6.90
CA GLY A 517 5.94 0.09 8.10
C GLY A 517 4.95 -1.03 7.78
N HIS A 518 3.70 -0.89 8.23
CA HIS A 518 2.53 -1.74 7.96
C HIS A 518 2.48 -3.08 8.69
N ARG A 519 3.64 -3.73 8.89
CA ARG A 519 3.69 -5.09 9.48
C ARG A 519 4.04 -5.10 10.96
N HIS A 520 4.40 -3.96 11.54
CA HIS A 520 4.96 -3.85 12.90
C HIS A 520 6.23 -4.69 13.10
N VAL A 521 6.93 -5.04 12.02
CA VAL A 521 8.12 -5.89 12.05
C VAL A 521 9.37 -5.03 11.93
N ASP A 522 10.28 -5.22 12.89
CA ASP A 522 11.64 -4.67 12.83
C ASP A 522 12.49 -5.46 11.85
N TRP A 523 12.79 -4.83 10.71
CA TRP A 523 13.65 -5.44 9.71
C TRP A 523 14.43 -4.41 8.92
N ILE A 524 15.75 -4.59 8.87
CA ILE A 524 16.66 -3.82 8.01
C ILE A 524 17.29 -4.80 7.03
N GLY A 525 16.97 -4.61 5.76
CA GLY A 525 17.40 -5.48 4.68
C GLY A 525 17.86 -4.73 3.45
N GLU A 526 18.10 -5.50 2.40
CA GLU A 526 18.34 -4.97 1.07
C GLU A 526 17.91 -5.94 -0.02
N SER A 527 17.73 -5.40 -1.22
CA SER A 527 17.63 -6.15 -2.46
C SER A 527 18.50 -5.45 -3.50
N GLY A 528 19.48 -6.15 -4.07
CA GLY A 528 20.34 -5.61 -5.13
C GLY A 528 21.18 -4.39 -4.71
N GLY A 529 21.55 -4.28 -3.43
CA GLY A 529 22.29 -3.13 -2.89
C GLY A 529 21.42 -1.90 -2.58
N LEU A 530 20.09 -2.01 -2.71
CA LEU A 530 19.15 -1.00 -2.26
C LEU A 530 18.69 -1.32 -0.82
N PRO A 531 19.00 -0.49 0.18
CA PRO A 531 18.53 -0.68 1.55
C PRO A 531 17.01 -0.52 1.66
N ILE A 532 16.39 -1.41 2.44
CA ILE A 532 14.95 -1.44 2.72
C ILE A 532 14.78 -1.56 4.23
N ILE A 533 14.14 -0.56 4.83
CA ILE A 533 14.00 -0.41 6.28
C ILE A 533 12.52 -0.48 6.64
N SER A 534 12.17 -1.45 7.48
CA SER A 534 10.87 -1.62 8.10
C SER A 534 10.94 -1.13 9.54
N ALA A 535 10.14 -0.12 9.89
CA ALA A 535 10.05 0.34 11.27
C ALA A 535 9.20 -0.63 12.12
N PRO A 536 9.63 -0.95 13.35
CA PRO A 536 8.71 -1.47 14.35
C PRO A 536 7.70 -0.39 14.75
N SER A 537 6.56 -0.82 15.30
CA SER A 537 5.65 0.12 15.95
C SER A 537 6.12 0.43 17.37
N PRO A 538 6.30 1.71 17.75
CA PRO A 538 6.57 2.09 19.13
C PRO A 538 5.31 1.97 20.02
N VAL A 539 4.14 1.63 19.45
CA VAL A 539 2.87 1.55 20.16
C VAL A 539 2.32 0.11 20.16
N MET A 540 2.13 -0.48 18.99
CA MET A 540 1.30 -1.68 18.76
C MET A 540 1.83 -2.98 19.37
N GLU A 541 3.11 -3.02 19.77
CA GLU A 541 3.71 -4.20 20.38
C GLU A 541 3.57 -4.20 21.91
N GLY A 542 2.74 -5.12 22.42
CA GLY A 542 2.50 -5.36 23.83
C GLY A 542 1.63 -4.30 24.53
N THR A 543 1.18 -4.63 25.75
CA THR A 543 0.36 -3.74 26.58
C THR A 543 1.15 -2.55 27.14
N ASN A 544 0.47 -1.62 27.83
CA ASN A 544 1.09 -0.47 28.50
C ASN A 544 2.07 -0.84 29.64
N ALA A 545 2.13 -2.11 30.02
CA ALA A 545 3.08 -2.65 31.00
C ALA A 545 4.41 -3.13 30.37
N ARG A 546 4.51 -3.12 29.04
CA ARG A 546 5.72 -3.54 28.30
C ARG A 546 6.36 -2.37 27.59
N ASP A 547 7.68 -2.34 27.65
CA ASP A 547 8.50 -1.40 26.89
C ASP A 547 8.32 -1.66 25.39
N SER A 548 8.45 -0.62 24.61
CA SER A 548 8.53 -0.66 23.15
C SER A 548 9.77 0.10 22.70
N TYR A 549 9.98 0.24 21.40
CA TYR A 549 11.14 0.97 20.89
C TYR A 549 10.92 1.47 19.47
N PHE A 550 11.79 2.38 19.03
CA PHE A 550 11.94 2.80 17.64
C PHE A 550 13.43 2.99 17.31
N HIS A 551 13.74 3.24 16.05
CA HIS A 551 15.12 3.41 15.59
C HIS A 551 15.41 4.84 15.14
N ILE A 552 16.65 5.27 15.37
CA ILE A 552 17.25 6.42 14.71
C ILE A 552 18.27 5.91 13.71
N HIS A 553 18.06 6.26 12.45
CA HIS A 553 18.99 5.96 11.37
C HIS A 553 19.91 7.16 11.15
N THR A 554 21.21 6.94 11.28
CA THR A 554 22.21 7.92 10.89
C THR A 554 22.72 7.58 9.50
N LEU A 555 22.47 8.48 8.54
CA LEU A 555 22.93 8.38 7.16
C LEU A 555 24.09 9.35 6.91
N HIS A 556 24.99 9.01 6.01
CA HIS A 556 26.09 9.88 5.59
C HIS A 556 26.51 9.54 4.16
N VAL A 557 27.27 10.44 3.53
CA VAL A 557 27.86 10.16 2.21
C VAL A 557 29.22 9.49 2.40
N ASP A 558 29.38 8.28 1.85
CA ASP A 558 30.66 7.58 1.72
C ASP A 558 31.04 7.52 0.22
N GLY A 559 31.99 8.37 -0.16
CA GLY A 559 32.34 8.61 -1.57
C GLY A 559 31.17 9.24 -2.35
N ARG A 560 30.51 8.45 -3.21
CA ARG A 560 29.31 8.85 -3.97
C ARG A 560 28.03 8.12 -3.54
N LYS A 561 28.12 7.33 -2.46
CA LYS A 561 27.03 6.49 -1.99
C LYS A 561 26.46 7.00 -0.67
N LEU A 562 25.16 6.89 -0.52
CA LEU A 562 24.45 7.03 0.74
C LEU A 562 24.70 5.76 1.57
N ALA A 563 25.40 5.93 2.69
CA ALA A 563 25.74 4.86 3.62
C ALA A 563 24.93 4.98 4.92
N LEU A 564 24.60 3.83 5.51
CA LEU A 564 23.90 3.75 6.79
C LEU A 564 24.88 3.38 7.89
N ALA A 565 24.86 4.13 8.99
CA ALA A 565 25.45 3.68 10.23
C ALA A 565 24.55 2.64 10.92
N ARG A 566 25.11 1.92 11.90
CA ARG A 566 24.29 1.04 12.75
C ARG A 566 23.19 1.88 13.42
N PRO A 567 21.93 1.43 13.37
CA PRO A 567 20.81 2.19 13.93
C PRO A 567 20.94 2.30 15.46
N GLU A 568 20.52 3.43 16.01
CA GLU A 568 20.38 3.60 17.46
C GLU A 568 18.97 3.13 17.85
N THR A 569 18.87 2.10 18.71
CA THR A 569 17.58 1.65 19.25
C THR A 569 17.21 2.48 20.47
N ILE A 570 16.06 3.14 20.41
CA ILE A 570 15.56 4.00 21.45
C ILE A 570 14.39 3.32 22.15
N VAL A 571 14.61 2.92 23.40
CA VAL A 571 13.58 2.30 24.24
C VAL A 571 12.56 3.34 24.67
N VAL A 572 11.28 3.01 24.49
CA VAL A 572 10.12 3.73 25.01
C VAL A 572 9.63 2.97 26.25
N PRO A 573 9.76 3.56 27.46
CA PRO A 573 9.41 2.86 28.68
C PRO A 573 7.91 2.64 28.80
N ALA A 574 7.53 1.50 29.38
CA ALA A 574 6.15 1.15 29.70
C ALA A 574 5.46 2.25 30.55
N PRO A 575 4.37 2.88 30.06
CA PRO A 575 3.67 3.92 30.82
C PRO A 575 3.18 3.47 32.21
N GLU A 576 2.72 2.22 32.33
CA GLU A 576 2.19 1.71 33.60
C GLU A 576 3.29 1.43 34.64
N ARG A 577 4.56 1.31 34.25
CA ARG A 577 5.68 1.23 35.22
C ARG A 577 5.87 2.55 35.99
N LYS A 578 5.63 3.71 35.36
CA LYS A 578 5.71 5.02 36.04
C LYS A 578 4.68 5.13 37.18
N SER A 579 3.51 4.50 37.05
CA SER A 579 2.43 4.54 38.06
C SER A 579 2.72 3.74 39.33
N ALA A 580 3.57 2.72 39.26
CA ALA A 580 3.94 1.89 40.42
C ALA A 580 5.07 2.51 41.27
N ALA A 581 5.75 3.53 40.76
CA ALA A 581 6.88 4.17 41.42
C ALA A 581 6.49 5.38 42.30
N THR A 582 5.19 5.68 42.43
CA THR A 582 4.70 6.67 43.40
C THR A 582 4.13 5.93 44.61
N PRO A 583 4.90 5.69 45.69
CA PRO A 583 4.31 5.27 46.93
C PRO A 583 3.42 6.41 47.43
N THR A 584 2.14 6.12 47.63
CA THR A 584 1.24 6.94 48.42
C THR A 584 1.86 7.09 49.81
N GLN A 585 2.44 8.26 50.10
CA GLN A 585 2.58 8.70 51.47
C GLN A 585 1.20 9.18 51.92
N GLY A 586 0.56 8.33 52.71
CA GLY A 586 -0.66 8.60 53.48
C GLY A 586 -0.61 7.73 54.71
#